data_AF-A0A1Z4KMA7-F1
#
_entry.id   AF-A0A1Z4KMA7-F1
#
_cell.length_a   1.000
_cell.length_b   1.000
_cell.length_c   1.000
_cell.angle_alpha   90.00
_cell.angle_beta   90.00
_cell.angle_gamma   90.00
#
_symmetry.space_group_name_H-M   'P 1'
#
loop_
_entity.id
_entity.type
_entity.pdbx_description
1 polymer ?
#
loop_
_entity_poly.entity_id
_entity_poly.type
_entity_poly.pdbx_seq_one_letter_code
_entity_poly.pdbx_strand_id
1 'polypeptide(L)' 'MAIFRQYIAPLLVVLVFIFALVAVSARIFLPSDMAAPAPIEEVGVSFVPISDFPIVL' A
#
# COMPACT_ATOMS: atom_id res chain seq x y z
N MET A 1 32.84 -15.06 -25.77
CA MET A 1 32.68 -14.36 -24.48
C MET A 1 31.41 -14.83 -23.75
N ALA A 2 31.33 -16.11 -23.40
CA ALA A 2 30.13 -16.69 -22.76
C ALA A 2 30.20 -16.67 -21.23
N ILE A 3 31.41 -16.83 -20.66
CA ILE A 3 31.63 -16.97 -19.20
C ILE A 3 31.12 -15.76 -18.42
N PHE A 4 31.44 -14.54 -18.86
CA PHE A 4 30.96 -13.32 -18.19
C PHE A 4 29.43 -13.28 -18.12
N ARG A 5 28.74 -13.47 -19.26
CA ARG A 5 27.28 -13.40 -19.30
C ARG A 5 26.60 -14.61 -18.63
N GLN A 6 27.22 -15.78 -18.63
CA GLN A 6 26.61 -17.01 -18.16
C GLN A 6 26.75 -17.22 -16.65
N TYR A 7 27.71 -16.55 -16.00
CA TYR A 7 27.88 -16.60 -14.54
C TYR A 7 27.60 -15.25 -13.87
N ILE A 8 28.13 -14.14 -14.41
CA ILE A 8 28.01 -12.83 -13.75
C ILE A 8 26.62 -12.26 -13.93
N ALA A 9 25.99 -12.42 -15.11
CA ALA A 9 24.61 -11.94 -15.30
C ALA A 9 23.60 -12.66 -14.38
N PRO A 10 23.56 -14.00 -14.29
CA PRO A 10 22.65 -14.66 -13.37
C PRO A 10 22.97 -14.37 -11.89
N LEU A 11 24.24 -14.22 -11.51
CA LEU A 11 24.61 -13.81 -10.14
C LEU A 11 24.09 -12.40 -9.84
N LEU A 12 24.25 -11.44 -10.76
CA LEU A 12 23.69 -10.10 -10.61
C LEU A 12 22.17 -10.10 -10.49
N VAL A 13 21.48 -10.92 -11.27
CA VAL A 13 20.02 -11.05 -11.17
C VAL A 13 19.60 -11.48 -9.77
N VAL A 14 20.28 -12.48 -9.19
CA VAL A 14 20.00 -12.94 -7.82
C VAL A 14 20.32 -11.85 -6.79
N LEU A 15 21.46 -11.16 -6.92
CA LEU A 15 21.82 -10.07 -6.02
C LEU A 15 20.82 -8.92 -6.05
N VAL A 16 20.45 -8.47 -7.25
CA VAL A 16 19.45 -7.39 -7.43
C VAL A 16 18.09 -7.84 -6.93
N PHE A 17 17.72 -9.11 -7.15
CA PHE A 17 16.47 -9.68 -6.65
C PHE A 17 16.42 -9.67 -5.12
N ILE A 18 17.47 -10.17 -4.44
CA ILE A 18 17.55 -10.15 -2.97
C ILE A 18 17.53 -8.72 -2.46
N PHE A 19 18.30 -7.81 -3.08
CA PHE A 19 18.32 -6.40 -2.71
C PHE A 19 16.94 -5.77 -2.85
N ALA A 20 16.24 -6.02 -3.95
CA ALA A 20 14.89 -5.53 -4.19
C ALA A 20 13.90 -6.10 -3.18
N LEU A 21 13.97 -7.40 -2.87
CA LEU A 21 13.16 -8.07 -1.83
C LEU A 21 13.34 -7.39 -0.47
N VAL A 22 14.59 -7.15 -0.06
CA VAL A 22 14.90 -6.50 1.21
C VAL A 22 14.44 -5.05 1.20
N ALA A 23 14.71 -4.30 0.13
CA ALA A 23 14.32 -2.89 0.02
C ALA A 23 12.79 -2.71 0.06
N VAL A 24 12.04 -3.53 -0.67
CA VAL A 24 10.57 -3.53 -0.64
C VAL A 24 10.03 -3.91 0.74
N SER A 25 10.61 -4.94 1.36
CA SER A 25 10.15 -5.38 2.69
C SER A 25 10.46 -4.33 3.75
N ALA A 26 11.64 -3.71 3.69
CA ALA A 26 12.04 -2.65 4.61
C ALA A 26 11.19 -1.39 4.43
N ARG A 27 10.78 -1.06 3.20
CA ARG A 27 9.94 0.12 2.87
C ARG A 27 8.66 0.16 3.69
N ILE A 28 8.04 -0.98 3.97
CA ILE A 28 6.81 -1.10 4.78
C ILE A 28 7.00 -0.65 6.22
N PHE A 29 8.20 -0.82 6.76
CA PHE A 29 8.54 -0.44 8.12
C PHE A 29 9.08 0.98 8.24
N LEU A 30 9.15 1.76 7.14
CA LEU A 30 9.53 3.17 7.25
C LEU A 30 8.39 3.96 7.93
N PRO A 31 8.71 4.88 8.85
CA PRO A 31 7.71 5.70 9.53
C PRO A 31 6.76 6.42 8.56
N SER A 32 7.25 6.80 7.38
CA SER A 32 6.46 7.42 6.32
C SER A 32 5.37 6.51 5.74
N ASP A 33 5.58 5.19 5.71
CA ASP A 33 4.59 4.22 5.20
C ASP A 33 3.51 3.91 6.24
N MET A 34 3.87 3.93 7.53
CA MET A 34 2.94 3.73 8.65
C MET A 34 2.23 5.02 9.11
N ALA A 35 2.61 6.18 8.57
CA ALA A 35 2.06 7.49 8.96
C ALA A 35 0.71 7.82 8.30
N ALA A 36 0.21 6.97 7.39
CA ALA A 36 -1.10 7.18 6.79
C ALA A 36 -2.19 7.01 7.88
N PRO A 37 -2.96 8.07 8.21
CA PRO A 37 -4.06 7.97 9.15
C PRO A 37 -5.00 6.85 8.68
N ALA A 38 -5.41 5.97 9.60
CA ALA A 38 -6.42 4.97 9.27
C ALA A 38 -7.64 5.67 8.68
N PRO A 39 -8.29 5.10 7.65
CA PRO A 39 -9.54 5.63 7.13
C PRO A 39 -10.54 5.79 8.27
N ILE A 40 -10.74 7.02 8.70
CA ILE A 40 -11.86 7.39 9.54
C ILE A 40 -12.99 7.65 8.57
N GLU A 41 -13.82 6.64 8.33
CA GLU A 41 -15.17 6.93 7.86
C GLU A 41 -15.76 7.86 8.93
N GLU A 42 -15.97 9.14 8.59
CA GLU A 42 -17.04 9.87 9.26
C GLU A 42 -18.28 9.06 8.95
N VAL A 43 -18.69 8.21 9.89
CA VAL A 43 -20.05 7.69 9.93
C VAL A 43 -20.90 8.94 10.00
N GLY A 44 -21.25 9.45 8.83
CA GLY A 44 -22.10 10.60 8.65
C GLY A 44 -23.41 10.20 9.29
N VAL A 45 -23.60 10.61 10.53
CA VAL A 45 -24.93 10.72 11.12
C VAL A 45 -25.60 11.78 10.26
N SER A 46 -26.18 11.33 9.15
CA SER A 46 -27.09 12.15 8.37
C SER A 46 -28.25 12.42 9.30
N PHE A 47 -28.24 13.60 9.91
CA PHE A 47 -29.41 14.16 10.56
C PHE A 47 -30.42 14.41 9.43
N VAL A 48 -31.17 13.38 9.07
CA VAL A 48 -32.33 13.51 8.18
C VAL A 48 -33.37 14.31 8.99
N PRO A 49 -33.66 15.56 8.61
CA PRO A 49 -34.70 16.32 9.29
C PRO A 49 -36.04 15.62 9.05
N ILE A 50 -36.78 15.35 10.13
CA ILE A 50 -38.07 14.64 10.13
C ILE A 50 -39.16 15.45 9.37
N SER A 51 -38.84 16.66 8.89
CA SER A 51 -39.75 17.54 8.14
C SER A 51 -40.18 16.98 6.78
N ASP A 52 -39.46 16.00 6.23
CA ASP A 52 -39.79 15.36 4.95
C ASP A 52 -40.64 14.09 5.10
N PHE A 53 -41.04 13.71 6.32
CA PHE A 53 -42.02 12.64 6.50
C PHE A 53 -43.42 13.17 6.17
N PRO A 54 -44.09 12.71 5.11
CA PRO A 54 -45.48 13.05 4.90
C PRO A 54 -46.28 12.35 5.98
N ILE A 55 -46.76 13.10 6.97
CA ILE A 55 -47.81 12.64 7.87
C ILE A 55 -49.06 12.50 6.99
N VAL A 56 -49.26 11.29 6.46
CA VAL A 56 -50.51 10.90 5.82
C VAL A 56 -51.56 10.79 6.93
N LEU A 57 -52.63 11.56 6.74
CA LEU A 57 -53.78 11.73 7.62
C LEU A 57 -54.52 10.41 7.87
#